data_AF-A0A3D4ZAR1-F1
#
_entry.id   AF-A0A3D4ZAR1-F1
#
_cell.length_a   1.000
_cell.length_b   1.000
_cell.length_c   1.000
_cell.angle_alpha   90.00
_cell.angle_beta   90.00
_cell.angle_gamma   90.00
#
_symmetry.space_group_name_H-M   'P 1'
#
loop_
_entity.id
_entity.type
_entity.pdbx_description
1 polymer ?
#
loop_
_entity_poly.entity_id
_entity_poly.type
_entity_poly.pdbx_seq_one_letter_code
_entity_poly.pdbx_strand_id
1 'polypeptide(L)'
;MKKSSIIGVLILCFAFWGKAQVRNEIRVPDPEGYRTLKCDFHIHTVFSDGLVWPTVRVDEAYREGLDAIALTEHLEYRPHRQDIIASHNRSYEIAEKTARNNQVILIRGSEITRPMAPGHFNAIFLSDCDALELPMIGTSDIHQPIQTDIDFARGQHRTMTFVFVRERSAEGIREALLHRRTAVYMDEKVIAEEQWLKELFEKSIDIEDIKRNEKSIVITLKNNSDLTFHLKKTRHNPGLVYFREYTIQPQCRHRIEIRLENNIQGGDINFEITNLYAAPNKGLTYSYKV
;
A
#
# COMPACT_ATOMS: atom_id res chain seq x y z
N MET A 1 -76.89 -11.87 -5.53
CA MET A 1 -76.12 -11.16 -4.48
C MET A 1 -75.36 -12.23 -3.72
N LYS A 2 -74.02 -12.31 -3.62
CA LYS A 2 -72.93 -11.34 -3.58
C LYS A 2 -71.72 -11.92 -4.36
N LYS A 3 -71.01 -11.10 -5.14
CA LYS A 3 -69.68 -11.45 -5.67
C LYS A 3 -68.67 -11.13 -4.56
N SER A 4 -67.97 -12.13 -4.04
CA SER A 4 -66.87 -11.92 -3.11
C SER A 4 -65.59 -11.64 -3.90
N SER A 5 -65.14 -10.39 -3.87
CA SER A 5 -63.82 -10.00 -4.38
C SER A 5 -62.74 -10.47 -3.41
N ILE A 6 -61.89 -11.40 -3.86
CA ILE A 6 -60.63 -11.71 -3.19
C ILE A 6 -59.62 -10.66 -3.66
N ILE A 7 -59.39 -9.65 -2.83
CA ILE A 7 -58.25 -8.74 -2.99
C ILE A 7 -57.03 -9.48 -2.46
N GLY A 8 -56.23 -10.03 -3.37
CA GLY A 8 -54.90 -10.54 -3.05
C GLY A 8 -53.97 -9.36 -2.76
N VAL A 9 -53.64 -9.14 -1.49
CA VAL A 9 -52.57 -8.22 -1.09
C VAL A 9 -51.25 -8.92 -1.42
N LEU A 10 -50.65 -8.57 -2.55
CA LEU A 10 -49.25 -8.88 -2.84
C LEU A 10 -48.38 -7.95 -1.98
N ILE A 11 -47.90 -8.47 -0.84
CA ILE A 11 -46.82 -7.84 -0.09
C ILE A 11 -45.55 -8.03 -0.92
N LEU A 12 -45.15 -7.00 -1.66
CA LEU A 12 -43.80 -6.92 -2.21
C LEU A 12 -42.84 -6.71 -1.03
N CYS A 13 -42.31 -7.80 -0.50
CA CYS A 13 -41.11 -7.76 0.33
C CYS A 13 -39.95 -7.29 -0.56
N PHE A 14 -39.72 -5.98 -0.62
CA PHE A 14 -38.41 -5.46 -0.99
C PHE A 14 -37.44 -5.92 0.09
N ALA A 15 -36.80 -7.07 -0.14
CA ALA A 15 -35.58 -7.40 0.56
C ALA A 15 -34.57 -6.30 0.19
N PHE A 16 -34.41 -5.32 1.07
CA PHE A 16 -33.22 -4.51 1.09
C PHE A 16 -32.07 -5.48 1.32
N TRP A 17 -31.43 -5.95 0.25
CA TRP A 17 -30.10 -6.50 0.34
C TRP A 17 -29.22 -5.37 0.85
N GLY A 18 -28.97 -5.35 2.16
CA GLY A 18 -27.87 -4.59 2.71
C GLY A 18 -26.64 -5.00 1.91
N LYS A 19 -25.98 -4.03 1.25
CA LYS A 19 -24.70 -4.30 0.60
C LYS A 19 -23.77 -4.83 1.69
N ALA A 20 -23.39 -6.10 1.59
CA ALA A 20 -22.31 -6.64 2.41
C ALA A 20 -21.09 -5.72 2.26
N GLN A 21 -20.31 -5.54 3.33
CA GLN A 21 -19.08 -4.74 3.24
C GLN A 21 -18.19 -5.34 2.14
N VAL A 22 -17.93 -4.55 1.10
CA VAL A 22 -17.04 -4.92 0.00
C VAL A 22 -15.63 -4.49 0.38
N ARG A 23 -14.71 -5.45 0.34
CA ARG A 23 -13.27 -5.22 0.49
C ARG A 23 -12.65 -4.98 -0.88
N ASN A 24 -11.99 -3.84 -1.04
CA ASN A 24 -11.26 -3.50 -2.26
C ASN A 24 -9.80 -3.92 -2.06
N GLU A 25 -9.42 -5.05 -2.65
CA GLU A 25 -8.06 -5.57 -2.52
C GLU A 25 -7.05 -4.71 -3.27
N ILE A 26 -5.90 -4.45 -2.63
CA ILE A 26 -4.73 -3.81 -3.25
C ILE A 26 -3.86 -4.91 -3.85
N ARG A 27 -3.77 -4.96 -5.17
CA ARG A 27 -3.01 -5.97 -5.92
C ARG A 27 -1.57 -5.54 -6.07
N VAL A 28 -0.72 -6.09 -5.21
CA VAL A 28 0.74 -5.96 -5.30
C VAL A 28 1.36 -7.33 -5.16
N PRO A 29 2.48 -7.61 -5.83
CA PRO A 29 3.08 -8.92 -5.78
C PRO A 29 3.71 -9.21 -4.42
N ASP A 30 4.00 -10.49 -4.22
CA ASP A 30 4.76 -11.01 -3.10
C ASP A 30 6.24 -11.16 -3.51
N PRO A 31 7.18 -10.53 -2.79
CA PRO A 31 8.60 -10.86 -2.87
C PRO A 31 8.87 -12.35 -2.61
N GLU A 32 9.95 -12.89 -3.15
CA GLU A 32 10.28 -14.30 -3.08
C GLU A 32 10.43 -14.77 -1.61
N GLY A 33 9.62 -15.76 -1.22
CA GLY A 33 9.61 -16.28 0.15
C GLY A 33 8.89 -15.41 1.19
N TYR A 34 8.21 -14.35 0.77
CA TYR A 34 7.43 -13.46 1.64
C TYR A 34 6.01 -13.29 1.12
N ARG A 35 5.18 -12.64 1.95
CA ARG A 35 3.85 -12.14 1.60
C ARG A 35 3.80 -10.64 1.89
N THR A 36 3.23 -9.88 0.98
CA THR A 36 3.06 -8.43 1.10
C THR A 36 1.77 -8.10 1.84
N LEU A 37 1.91 -7.64 3.09
CA LEU A 37 0.81 -7.07 3.87
C LEU A 37 0.75 -5.56 3.67
N LYS A 38 -0.48 -5.01 3.63
CA LYS A 38 -0.72 -3.56 3.51
C LYS A 38 -1.09 -3.02 4.88
N CYS A 39 -0.30 -2.10 5.40
CA CYS A 39 -0.39 -1.70 6.80
C CYS A 39 -0.43 -0.19 6.98
N ASP A 40 -1.22 0.27 7.95
CA ASP A 40 -1.26 1.67 8.36
C ASP A 40 -1.04 1.76 9.87
N PHE A 41 0.16 2.16 10.27
CA PHE A 41 0.63 2.09 11.65
C PHE A 41 0.44 3.38 12.44
N HIS A 42 -0.23 4.38 11.88
CA HIS A 42 -0.45 5.65 12.58
C HIS A 42 -1.79 6.25 12.17
N ILE A 43 -2.81 6.08 13.02
CA ILE A 43 -4.18 6.57 12.81
C ILE A 43 -4.84 6.95 14.14
N HIS A 44 -5.74 7.95 14.09
CA HIS A 44 -6.37 8.54 15.27
C HIS A 44 -7.87 8.33 15.33
N THR A 45 -8.41 8.32 16.55
CA THR A 45 -9.85 8.24 16.83
C THR A 45 -10.27 9.35 17.79
N VAL A 46 -11.56 9.42 18.13
CA VAL A 46 -12.07 10.36 19.15
C VAL A 46 -11.41 10.20 20.54
N PHE A 47 -10.66 9.12 20.78
CA PHE A 47 -9.96 8.90 22.04
C PHE A 47 -8.67 9.74 22.20
N SER A 48 -8.15 10.32 21.11
CA SER A 48 -7.31 11.52 21.15
C SER A 48 -8.04 12.71 20.52
N ASP A 49 -7.79 12.97 19.25
CA ASP A 49 -8.13 14.15 18.47
C ASP A 49 -8.57 13.79 17.04
N GLY A 50 -8.62 12.49 16.72
CA GLY A 50 -9.39 12.01 15.59
C GLY A 50 -10.89 12.21 15.79
N LEU A 51 -11.66 12.00 14.73
CA LEU A 51 -13.07 12.40 14.66
C LEU A 51 -14.03 11.24 14.41
N VAL A 52 -13.51 10.01 14.46
CA VAL A 52 -14.29 8.78 14.27
C VAL A 52 -14.16 7.83 15.45
N TRP A 53 -15.17 6.97 15.63
CA TRP A 53 -15.14 5.91 16.63
C TRP A 53 -14.12 4.82 16.24
N PRO A 54 -13.44 4.12 17.19
CA PRO A 54 -12.37 3.17 16.87
C PRO A 54 -12.74 2.06 15.87
N THR A 55 -13.99 1.58 15.89
CA THR A 55 -14.43 0.54 14.95
C THR A 55 -14.49 1.03 13.51
N VAL A 56 -14.67 2.34 13.29
CA VAL A 56 -14.68 2.93 11.94
C VAL A 56 -13.32 2.74 11.27
N ARG A 57 -12.22 2.90 12.02
CA ARG A 57 -10.86 2.65 11.49
C ARG A 57 -10.66 1.21 11.03
N VAL A 58 -11.27 0.25 11.72
CA VAL A 58 -11.26 -1.16 11.31
C VAL A 58 -12.08 -1.37 10.04
N ASP A 59 -13.26 -0.74 9.94
CA ASP A 59 -14.11 -0.85 8.75
C ASP A 59 -13.48 -0.21 7.51
N GLU A 60 -12.79 0.93 7.68
CA GLU A 60 -11.99 1.59 6.65
C GLU A 60 -10.85 0.68 6.18
N ALA A 61 -10.05 0.16 7.12
CA ALA A 61 -8.97 -0.77 6.83
C ALA A 61 -9.47 -2.01 6.09
N TYR A 62 -10.61 -2.57 6.50
CA TYR A 62 -11.22 -3.70 5.82
C TYR A 62 -11.62 -3.34 4.38
N ARG A 63 -12.34 -2.24 4.19
CA ARG A 63 -12.86 -1.79 2.88
C ARG A 63 -11.74 -1.43 1.90
N GLU A 64 -10.62 -0.92 2.38
CA GLU A 64 -9.49 -0.46 1.57
C GLU A 64 -8.42 -1.54 1.36
N GLY A 65 -8.67 -2.78 1.79
CA GLY A 65 -7.76 -3.89 1.52
C GLY A 65 -6.51 -3.91 2.42
N LEU A 66 -6.51 -3.19 3.55
CA LEU A 66 -5.43 -3.28 4.54
C LEU A 66 -5.48 -4.60 5.29
N ASP A 67 -4.31 -5.11 5.64
CA ASP A 67 -4.10 -6.31 6.44
C ASP A 67 -3.93 -6.02 7.93
N ALA A 68 -3.32 -4.87 8.27
CA ALA A 68 -3.03 -4.50 9.64
C ALA A 68 -3.14 -3.00 9.87
N ILE A 69 -3.55 -2.62 11.08
CA ILE A 69 -3.55 -1.23 11.55
C ILE A 69 -3.07 -1.12 12.99
N ALA A 70 -2.58 0.06 13.37
CA ALA A 70 -2.33 0.41 14.76
C ALA A 70 -3.06 1.70 15.13
N LEU A 71 -3.96 1.65 16.11
CA LEU A 71 -4.59 2.86 16.67
C LEU A 71 -3.58 3.53 17.61
N THR A 72 -3.01 4.65 17.19
CA THR A 72 -1.89 5.32 17.86
C THR A 72 -2.33 6.62 18.49
N GLU A 73 -3.34 6.56 19.36
CA GLU A 73 -3.84 7.75 20.05
C GLU A 73 -2.70 8.50 20.75
N HIS A 74 -2.77 9.84 20.75
CA HIS A 74 -1.85 10.65 21.52
C HIS A 74 -1.94 10.34 23.03
N LEU A 75 -0.78 10.24 23.69
CA LEU A 75 -0.73 10.13 25.15
C LEU A 75 -1.02 11.49 25.82
N GLU A 76 -0.37 12.54 25.35
CA GLU A 76 -0.43 13.87 25.96
C GLU A 76 -1.63 14.69 25.48
N TYR A 77 -2.02 14.57 24.22
CA TYR A 77 -3.02 15.43 23.59
C TYR A 77 -4.38 14.72 23.43
N ARG A 78 -5.31 14.99 24.35
CA ARG A 78 -6.67 14.42 24.33
C ARG A 78 -7.71 15.53 24.47
N PRO A 79 -7.98 16.30 23.41
CA PRO A 79 -8.91 17.45 23.46
C PRO A 79 -10.33 17.04 23.88
N HIS A 80 -10.77 15.81 23.57
CA HIS A 80 -12.10 15.31 23.93
C HIS A 80 -12.19 14.76 25.35
N ARG A 81 -11.17 14.90 26.21
CA ARG A 81 -11.09 14.23 27.52
C ARG A 81 -12.16 14.67 28.53
N GLN A 82 -12.79 15.82 28.32
CA GLN A 82 -13.93 16.26 29.14
C GLN A 82 -15.16 15.37 28.91
N ASP A 83 -15.34 14.87 27.68
CA ASP A 83 -16.47 14.03 27.28
C ASP A 83 -16.10 12.53 27.24
N ILE A 84 -14.85 12.21 26.91
CA ILE A 84 -14.33 10.84 26.75
C ILE A 84 -13.25 10.59 27.80
N ILE A 85 -13.67 10.10 28.97
CA ILE A 85 -12.79 9.74 30.08
C ILE A 85 -12.44 8.26 29.98
N ALA A 86 -11.25 7.95 29.46
CA ALA A 86 -10.84 6.58 29.23
C ALA A 86 -9.33 6.33 29.45
N SER A 87 -9.00 5.05 29.68
CA SER A 87 -7.64 4.52 29.62
C SER A 87 -7.05 4.70 28.21
N HIS A 88 -5.72 4.86 28.10
CA HIS A 88 -5.01 4.91 26.83
C HIS A 88 -5.14 3.62 26.00
N ASN A 89 -5.52 2.51 26.64
CA ASN A 89 -5.76 1.23 25.95
C ASN A 89 -7.16 1.13 25.32
N ARG A 90 -8.06 2.10 25.61
CA ARG A 90 -9.49 1.88 25.43
C ARG A 90 -9.91 1.81 23.96
N SER A 91 -9.31 2.61 23.07
CA SER A 91 -9.65 2.56 21.65
C SER A 91 -9.32 1.21 21.03
N TYR A 92 -8.15 0.64 21.37
CA TYR A 92 -7.77 -0.72 21.00
C TYR A 92 -8.80 -1.76 21.49
N GLU A 93 -9.15 -1.73 22.78
CA GLU A 93 -10.09 -2.71 23.38
C GLU A 93 -11.46 -2.70 22.69
N ILE A 94 -11.93 -1.51 22.31
CA ILE A 94 -13.19 -1.33 21.59
C ILE A 94 -13.10 -1.92 20.18
N ALA A 95 -11.97 -1.70 19.49
CA ALA A 95 -11.77 -2.14 18.13
C ALA A 95 -11.47 -3.65 18.00
N GLU A 96 -10.98 -4.31 19.05
CA GLU A 96 -10.46 -5.68 18.99
C GLU A 96 -11.46 -6.70 18.42
N LYS A 97 -12.74 -6.64 18.85
CA LYS A 97 -13.76 -7.56 18.35
C LYS A 97 -14.04 -7.33 16.86
N THR A 98 -14.16 -6.08 16.43
CA THR A 98 -14.40 -5.74 15.02
C THR A 98 -13.21 -6.13 14.16
N ALA A 99 -11.98 -5.90 14.63
CA ALA A 99 -10.75 -6.27 13.91
C ALA A 99 -10.67 -7.78 13.70
N ARG A 100 -10.98 -8.57 14.74
CA ARG A 100 -11.07 -10.03 14.65
C ARG A 100 -12.12 -10.48 13.63
N ASN A 101 -13.31 -9.89 13.66
CA ASN A 101 -14.39 -10.23 12.74
C ASN A 101 -14.05 -9.89 11.28
N ASN A 102 -13.33 -8.79 11.06
CA ASN A 102 -12.91 -8.34 9.74
C ASN A 102 -11.56 -8.91 9.30
N GLN A 103 -10.95 -9.81 10.11
CA GLN A 103 -9.64 -10.40 9.88
C GLN A 103 -8.51 -9.37 9.67
N VAL A 104 -8.64 -8.18 10.25
CA VAL A 104 -7.61 -7.13 10.28
C VAL A 104 -6.75 -7.35 11.52
N ILE A 105 -5.43 -7.38 11.35
CA ILE A 105 -4.49 -7.45 12.48
C ILE A 105 -4.49 -6.10 13.19
N LEU A 106 -4.89 -6.08 14.45
CA LEU A 106 -4.88 -4.87 15.28
C LEU A 106 -3.64 -4.88 16.16
N ILE A 107 -2.75 -3.91 15.97
CA ILE A 107 -1.53 -3.74 16.76
C ILE A 107 -1.77 -2.66 17.82
N ARG A 108 -1.35 -2.92 19.06
CA ARG A 108 -1.36 -1.89 20.11
C ARG A 108 -0.27 -0.87 19.83
N GLY A 109 -0.62 0.40 19.84
CA GLY A 109 0.30 1.51 19.69
C GLY A 109 -0.20 2.74 20.44
N SER A 110 0.64 3.76 20.51
CA SER A 110 0.31 5.10 21.02
C SER A 110 1.31 6.08 20.43
N GLU A 111 0.89 7.32 20.22
CA GLU A 111 1.79 8.38 19.82
C GLU A 111 2.27 9.16 21.05
N ILE A 112 3.58 9.29 21.19
CA ILE A 112 4.21 10.16 22.19
C ILE A 112 4.29 11.56 21.57
N THR A 113 3.50 12.50 22.09
CA THR A 113 3.26 13.79 21.46
C THR A 113 3.82 14.90 22.33
N ARG A 114 5.03 15.31 22.00
CA ARG A 114 5.80 16.35 22.72
C ARG A 114 6.17 17.48 21.76
N PRO A 115 6.35 18.72 22.27
CA PRO A 115 6.78 19.84 21.44
C PRO A 115 8.10 19.54 20.71
N MET A 116 8.23 20.05 19.49
CA MET A 116 9.52 20.06 18.80
C MET A 116 10.48 21.05 19.50
N ALA A 117 11.76 20.72 19.62
CA ALA A 117 12.32 19.42 19.29
C ALA A 117 12.10 18.43 20.43
N PRO A 118 11.78 17.15 20.17
CA PRO A 118 12.37 16.18 21.05
C PRO A 118 13.88 16.03 20.77
N GLY A 119 14.34 16.43 19.57
CA GLY A 119 15.77 16.60 19.27
C GLY A 119 16.50 15.26 19.27
N HIS A 120 17.50 15.13 20.13
CA HIS A 120 18.27 13.90 20.29
C HIS A 120 17.63 13.02 21.37
N PHE A 121 17.32 11.77 21.04
CA PHE A 121 16.94 10.75 21.99
C PHE A 121 18.13 9.84 22.28
N ASN A 122 18.33 9.49 23.55
CA ASN A 122 19.28 8.44 23.92
C ASN A 122 18.52 7.14 24.18
N ALA A 123 18.99 6.07 23.56
CA ALA A 123 18.64 4.71 23.94
C ALA A 123 19.84 4.09 24.68
N ILE A 124 19.65 3.70 25.95
CA ILE A 124 20.71 3.20 26.84
C ILE A 124 20.43 1.78 27.28
N PHE A 125 21.47 1.04 27.69
CA PHE A 125 21.42 -0.40 28.00
C PHE A 125 20.92 -1.27 26.84
N LEU A 126 21.15 -0.82 25.60
CA LEU A 126 20.88 -1.61 24.42
C LEU A 126 21.82 -2.82 24.35
N SER A 127 21.27 -3.96 23.97
CA SER A 127 22.04 -5.14 23.59
C SER A 127 22.63 -5.02 22.18
N ASP A 128 22.02 -4.18 21.34
CA ASP A 128 22.39 -3.94 19.94
C ASP A 128 21.91 -2.53 19.53
N CYS A 129 22.82 -1.72 18.98
CA CYS A 129 22.50 -0.37 18.50
C CYS A 129 22.03 -0.37 17.04
N ASP A 130 22.36 -1.39 16.25
CA ASP A 130 21.92 -1.49 14.85
C ASP A 130 20.40 -1.72 14.77
N ALA A 131 19.81 -2.27 15.84
CA ALA A 131 18.36 -2.34 16.03
C ALA A 131 17.66 -0.97 16.07
N LEU A 132 18.41 0.14 16.19
CA LEU A 132 17.89 1.50 16.05
C LEU A 132 17.84 1.96 14.58
N GLU A 133 18.43 1.24 13.63
CA GLU A 133 18.28 1.52 12.21
C GLU A 133 16.84 1.16 11.80
N LEU A 134 16.01 2.19 11.61
CA LEU A 134 14.57 2.01 11.49
C LEU A 134 14.16 1.60 10.07
N PRO A 135 13.13 0.74 9.92
CA PRO A 135 12.48 0.53 8.64
C PRO A 135 11.92 1.83 8.09
N MET A 136 11.83 1.96 6.76
CA MET A 136 11.04 3.02 6.14
C MET A 136 9.56 2.75 6.43
N ILE A 137 8.87 3.73 7.03
CA ILE A 137 7.46 3.64 7.40
C ILE A 137 6.70 4.80 6.75
N GLY A 138 5.56 4.48 6.16
CA GLY A 138 4.59 5.43 5.66
C GLY A 138 3.21 5.11 6.23
N THR A 139 2.53 6.14 6.70
CA THR A 139 1.25 6.04 7.39
C THR A 139 0.35 7.17 6.95
N SER A 140 -0.95 7.03 7.21
CA SER A 140 -1.92 8.06 6.82
C SER A 140 -1.97 9.24 7.79
N ASP A 141 -1.72 9.00 9.09
CA ASP A 141 -1.92 9.99 10.15
C ASP A 141 -3.36 10.54 10.15
N ILE A 142 -4.32 9.67 9.84
CA ILE A 142 -5.69 10.10 9.55
C ILE A 142 -6.46 10.45 10.83
N HIS A 143 -7.08 11.64 10.82
CA HIS A 143 -7.92 12.15 11.91
C HIS A 143 -9.39 12.19 11.51
N GLN A 144 -9.67 12.60 10.28
CA GLN A 144 -11.02 12.65 9.69
C GLN A 144 -11.52 11.25 9.32
N PRO A 145 -12.81 11.07 8.98
CA PRO A 145 -13.22 9.96 8.14
C PRO A 145 -12.34 9.90 6.88
N ILE A 146 -11.87 8.72 6.50
CA ILE A 146 -10.82 8.58 5.48
C ILE A 146 -11.17 9.24 4.12
N GLN A 147 -12.45 9.25 3.75
CA GLN A 147 -12.93 9.83 2.49
C GLN A 147 -12.93 11.36 2.48
N THR A 148 -12.73 12.01 3.62
CA THR A 148 -12.58 13.46 3.69
C THR A 148 -11.23 13.91 3.15
N ASP A 149 -10.18 13.12 3.40
CA ASP A 149 -8.81 13.46 3.01
C ASP A 149 -8.37 12.75 1.72
N ILE A 150 -9.09 11.69 1.32
CA ILE A 150 -8.74 10.84 0.17
C ILE A 150 -9.87 10.81 -0.85
N ASP A 151 -9.57 11.28 -2.06
CA ASP A 151 -10.47 11.22 -3.21
C ASP A 151 -10.34 9.86 -3.93
N PHE A 152 -11.00 8.85 -3.36
CA PHE A 152 -11.08 7.51 -3.95
C PHE A 152 -11.72 7.51 -5.36
N ALA A 153 -12.58 8.49 -5.70
CA ALA A 153 -13.18 8.59 -7.02
C ALA A 153 -12.15 8.97 -8.09
N ARG A 154 -11.06 9.64 -7.69
CA ARG A 154 -9.89 9.90 -8.53
C ARG A 154 -8.82 8.80 -8.48
N GLY A 155 -9.09 7.69 -7.80
CA GLY A 155 -8.14 6.59 -7.65
C GLY A 155 -7.04 6.85 -6.62
N GLN A 156 -7.21 7.86 -5.74
CA GLN A 156 -6.29 8.04 -4.61
C GLN A 156 -6.43 6.89 -3.61
N HIS A 157 -5.37 6.69 -2.84
CA HIS A 157 -5.33 5.76 -1.72
C HIS A 157 -4.59 6.41 -0.56
N ARG A 158 -4.73 5.84 0.64
CA ARG A 158 -3.99 6.31 1.81
C ARG A 158 -2.50 5.98 1.67
N THR A 159 -1.67 6.84 2.24
CA THR A 159 -0.27 6.48 2.49
C THR A 159 -0.23 5.27 3.42
N MET A 160 0.57 4.27 3.07
CA MET A 160 0.68 3.03 3.81
C MET A 160 2.06 2.42 3.70
N THR A 161 2.30 1.37 4.47
CA THR A 161 3.50 0.55 4.42
C THR A 161 3.16 -0.84 3.92
N PHE A 162 3.83 -1.27 2.86
CA PHE A 162 3.94 -2.68 2.51
C PHE A 162 4.95 -3.35 3.42
N VAL A 163 4.57 -4.46 4.05
CA VAL A 163 5.43 -5.23 4.96
C VAL A 163 5.57 -6.65 4.41
N PHE A 164 6.80 -7.10 4.18
CA PHE A 164 7.10 -8.40 3.58
C PHE A 164 7.34 -9.44 4.69
N VAL A 165 6.27 -10.16 5.02
CA VAL A 165 6.23 -11.11 6.14
C VAL A 165 6.37 -12.54 5.66
N ARG A 166 6.93 -13.41 6.51
CA ARG A 166 6.88 -14.87 6.28
C ARG A 166 5.54 -15.46 6.71
N GLU A 167 4.90 -14.83 7.69
CA GLU A 167 3.62 -15.24 8.27
C GLU A 167 2.72 -14.03 8.48
N ARG A 168 1.42 -14.17 8.17
CA ARG A 168 0.41 -13.13 8.42
C ARG A 168 -0.01 -13.12 9.90
N SER A 169 0.84 -12.53 10.74
CA SER A 169 0.63 -12.36 12.18
C SER A 169 1.22 -11.03 12.67
N ALA A 170 0.86 -10.60 13.89
CA ALA A 170 1.47 -9.41 14.50
C ALA A 170 2.97 -9.63 14.74
N GLU A 171 3.36 -10.86 15.09
CA GLU A 171 4.75 -11.29 15.27
C GLU A 171 5.52 -11.27 13.95
N GLY A 172 4.90 -11.74 12.85
CA GLY A 172 5.49 -11.69 11.52
C GLY A 172 5.69 -10.27 11.01
N ILE A 173 4.73 -9.36 11.29
CA ILE A 173 4.90 -7.92 11.03
C ILE A 173 6.07 -7.38 11.83
N ARG A 174 6.12 -7.63 13.16
CA ARG A 174 7.22 -7.16 14.02
C ARG A 174 8.58 -7.65 13.53
N GLU A 175 8.69 -8.92 13.17
CA GLU A 175 9.92 -9.50 12.64
C GLU A 175 10.33 -8.85 11.30
N ALA A 176 9.40 -8.64 10.38
CA ALA A 176 9.68 -7.94 9.13
C ALA A 176 10.12 -6.48 9.33
N LEU A 177 9.51 -5.77 10.28
CA LEU A 177 9.90 -4.40 10.64
C LEU A 177 11.33 -4.34 11.20
N LEU A 178 11.69 -5.26 12.10
CA LEU A 178 13.05 -5.36 12.67
C LEU A 178 14.11 -5.68 11.60
N HIS A 179 13.71 -6.35 10.53
CA HIS A 179 14.58 -6.69 9.41
C HIS A 179 14.41 -5.75 8.19
N ARG A 180 13.74 -4.60 8.37
CA ARG A 180 13.58 -3.55 7.35
C ARG A 180 12.99 -4.04 6.03
N ARG A 181 12.13 -5.05 6.10
CA ARG A 181 11.45 -5.60 4.93
C ARG A 181 10.16 -4.85 4.67
N THR A 182 10.32 -3.59 4.30
CA THR A 182 9.21 -2.67 4.07
C THR A 182 9.35 -1.89 2.77
N ALA A 183 8.22 -1.40 2.26
CA ALA A 183 8.16 -0.38 1.23
C ALA A 183 7.02 0.59 1.54
N VAL A 184 7.31 1.89 1.54
CA VAL A 184 6.29 2.93 1.70
C VAL A 184 5.56 3.14 0.38
N TYR A 185 4.23 3.18 0.40
CA TYR A 185 3.39 3.49 -0.75
C TYR A 185 2.63 4.79 -0.51
N MET A 186 2.91 5.81 -1.33
CA MET A 186 2.39 7.18 -1.18
C MET A 186 2.18 7.81 -2.55
N ASP A 187 0.93 8.16 -2.88
CA ASP A 187 0.54 8.47 -4.26
C ASP A 187 1.05 7.36 -5.21
N GLU A 188 1.57 7.71 -6.38
CA GLU A 188 2.22 6.75 -7.27
C GLU A 188 3.65 6.38 -6.85
N LYS A 189 4.15 6.81 -5.68
CA LYS A 189 5.54 6.56 -5.25
C LYS A 189 5.64 5.32 -4.39
N VAL A 190 6.66 4.51 -4.63
CA VAL A 190 7.10 3.45 -3.72
C VAL A 190 8.51 3.76 -3.24
N ILE A 191 8.75 3.73 -1.93
CA ILE A 191 10.04 4.08 -1.32
C ILE A 191 10.51 2.90 -0.48
N ALA A 192 11.63 2.31 -0.85
CA ALA A 192 12.18 1.14 -0.16
C ALA A 192 13.66 0.95 -0.48
N GLU A 193 14.31 0.00 0.19
CA GLU A 193 15.62 -0.48 -0.24
C GLU A 193 15.55 -1.07 -1.66
N GLU A 194 16.63 -0.90 -2.43
CA GLU A 194 16.70 -1.23 -3.86
C GLU A 194 16.24 -2.66 -4.17
N GLN A 195 16.63 -3.62 -3.32
CA GLN A 195 16.25 -5.03 -3.46
C GLN A 195 14.73 -5.23 -3.47
N TRP A 196 14.00 -4.55 -2.60
CA TRP A 196 12.55 -4.70 -2.49
C TRP A 196 11.82 -4.03 -3.64
N LEU A 197 12.31 -2.86 -4.09
CA LEU A 197 11.77 -2.19 -5.28
C LEU A 197 11.94 -3.05 -6.53
N LYS A 198 13.09 -3.71 -6.65
CA LYS A 198 13.39 -4.61 -7.77
C LYS A 198 12.45 -5.81 -7.77
N GLU A 199 12.27 -6.47 -6.63
CA GLU A 199 11.34 -7.61 -6.53
C GLU A 199 9.89 -7.20 -6.82
N LEU A 200 9.44 -6.06 -6.29
CA LEU A 200 8.10 -5.53 -6.57
C LEU A 200 7.91 -5.24 -8.06
N PHE A 201 8.88 -4.61 -8.73
CA PHE A 201 8.78 -4.33 -10.15
C PHE A 201 8.78 -5.61 -10.99
N GLU A 202 9.76 -6.51 -10.77
CA GLU A 202 9.90 -7.74 -11.53
C GLU A 202 8.69 -8.66 -11.39
N LYS A 203 8.16 -8.81 -10.19
CA LYS A 203 6.97 -9.66 -9.95
C LYS A 203 5.66 -8.99 -10.38
N SER A 204 5.65 -7.67 -10.60
CA SER A 204 4.47 -6.96 -11.13
C SER A 204 4.32 -7.11 -12.64
N ILE A 205 5.42 -7.35 -13.36
CA ILE A 205 5.46 -7.40 -14.83
C ILE A 205 5.57 -8.83 -15.34
N ASP A 206 4.58 -9.27 -16.10
CA ASP A 206 4.62 -10.54 -16.84
C ASP A 206 4.97 -10.28 -18.30
N ILE A 207 6.02 -10.94 -18.81
CA ILE A 207 6.42 -10.85 -20.22
C ILE A 207 5.69 -11.95 -20.99
N GLU A 208 4.63 -11.58 -21.69
CA GLU A 208 3.75 -12.54 -22.35
C GLU A 208 4.30 -13.02 -23.70
N ASP A 209 5.00 -12.16 -24.45
CA ASP A 209 5.52 -12.48 -25.77
C ASP A 209 6.70 -11.59 -26.18
N ILE A 210 7.66 -12.17 -26.90
CA ILE A 210 8.79 -11.45 -27.50
C ILE A 210 8.89 -11.84 -28.97
N LYS A 211 8.50 -10.92 -29.86
CA LYS A 211 8.64 -11.11 -31.31
C LYS A 211 9.86 -10.39 -31.83
N ARG A 212 10.67 -11.08 -32.62
CA ARG A 212 11.93 -10.55 -33.16
C ARG A 212 12.01 -10.73 -34.67
N ASN A 213 12.51 -9.69 -35.34
CA ASN A 213 12.94 -9.73 -36.72
C ASN A 213 14.29 -9.00 -36.85
N GLU A 214 14.82 -8.88 -38.07
CA GLU A 214 16.13 -8.23 -38.32
C GLU A 214 16.17 -6.74 -37.95
N LYS A 215 15.02 -6.06 -37.90
CA LYS A 215 14.90 -4.61 -37.70
C LYS A 215 14.32 -4.22 -36.34
N SER A 216 13.60 -5.11 -35.66
CA SER A 216 12.99 -4.79 -34.36
C SER A 216 12.74 -6.00 -33.46
N ILE A 217 12.69 -5.70 -32.17
CA ILE A 217 12.23 -6.57 -31.09
C ILE A 217 10.97 -5.92 -30.52
N VAL A 218 9.90 -6.69 -30.38
CA VAL A 218 8.63 -6.24 -29.82
C VAL A 218 8.34 -7.08 -28.59
N ILE A 219 8.31 -6.42 -27.43
CA ILE A 219 7.97 -7.03 -26.15
C ILE A 219 6.51 -6.73 -25.85
N THR A 220 5.72 -7.77 -25.61
CA THR A 220 4.38 -7.65 -25.04
C THR A 220 4.47 -8.03 -23.57
N LEU A 221 4.06 -7.11 -22.71
CA LEU A 221 4.09 -7.30 -21.26
C LEU A 221 2.75 -6.91 -20.64
N LYS A 222 2.46 -7.45 -19.47
CA LYS A 222 1.30 -7.08 -18.67
C LYS A 222 1.73 -6.70 -17.27
N ASN A 223 1.27 -5.54 -16.81
CA ASN A 223 1.33 -5.19 -15.40
C ASN A 223 0.15 -5.85 -14.70
N ASN A 224 0.42 -6.75 -13.76
CA ASN A 224 -0.61 -7.44 -12.98
C ASN A 224 -0.86 -6.77 -11.61
N SER A 225 -0.13 -5.70 -11.30
CA SER A 225 -0.28 -4.94 -10.06
C SER A 225 -1.15 -3.70 -10.23
N ASP A 226 -1.50 -3.09 -9.09
CA ASP A 226 -2.12 -1.78 -8.96
C ASP A 226 -1.10 -0.63 -9.00
N LEU A 227 0.20 -0.92 -9.12
CA LEU A 227 1.26 0.08 -9.13
C LEU A 227 1.48 0.62 -10.55
N THR A 228 1.53 1.93 -10.69
CA THR A 228 2.01 2.61 -11.91
C THR A 228 3.53 2.57 -11.94
N PHE A 229 4.15 2.40 -13.11
CA PHE A 229 5.61 2.54 -13.27
C PHE A 229 5.96 3.58 -14.32
N HIS A 230 6.69 4.62 -13.92
CA HIS A 230 7.18 5.67 -14.82
C HIS A 230 8.63 5.38 -15.20
N LEU A 231 8.84 5.02 -16.47
CA LEU A 231 10.14 4.67 -17.01
C LEU A 231 10.77 5.87 -17.69
N LYS A 232 12.04 6.13 -17.41
CA LYS A 232 12.87 7.13 -18.09
C LYS A 232 14.14 6.49 -18.60
N LYS A 233 14.37 6.58 -19.90
CA LYS A 233 15.56 6.02 -20.55
C LYS A 233 16.84 6.62 -19.98
N THR A 234 17.82 5.78 -19.70
CA THR A 234 19.15 6.18 -19.23
C THR A 234 20.21 5.92 -20.31
N ARG A 235 21.49 5.92 -19.94
CA ARG A 235 22.59 5.66 -20.88
C ARG A 235 22.45 4.26 -21.50
N HIS A 236 22.47 4.19 -22.84
CA HIS A 236 22.20 2.97 -23.61
C HIS A 236 23.05 2.92 -24.88
N ASN A 237 23.03 1.78 -25.56
CA ASN A 237 23.61 1.64 -26.90
C ASN A 237 22.70 2.39 -27.91
N PRO A 238 23.22 3.37 -28.68
CA PRO A 238 22.41 4.15 -29.61
C PRO A 238 21.80 3.32 -30.76
N GLY A 239 22.32 2.11 -31.03
CA GLY A 239 21.69 1.19 -31.97
C GLY A 239 20.36 0.59 -31.48
N LEU A 240 20.08 0.65 -30.17
CA LEU A 240 18.80 0.23 -29.57
C LEU A 240 17.88 1.45 -29.47
N VAL A 241 16.92 1.58 -30.37
CA VAL A 241 15.99 2.71 -30.36
C VAL A 241 14.65 2.29 -29.74
N TYR A 242 14.45 2.69 -28.50
CA TYR A 242 13.23 2.50 -27.71
C TYR A 242 12.78 3.84 -27.07
N PHE A 243 11.76 3.77 -26.21
CA PHE A 243 11.13 4.91 -25.54
C PHE A 243 12.14 5.89 -24.90
N ARG A 244 11.77 7.16 -24.78
CA ARG A 244 12.48 8.13 -23.91
C ARG A 244 11.88 8.15 -22.53
N GLU A 245 10.55 8.25 -22.48
CA GLU A 245 9.72 8.10 -21.30
C GLU A 245 8.57 7.15 -21.65
N TYR A 246 8.12 6.37 -20.67
CA TYR A 246 7.01 5.45 -20.85
C TYR A 246 6.31 5.20 -19.52
N THR A 247 4.98 5.09 -19.52
CA THR A 247 4.23 4.70 -18.33
C THR A 247 3.64 3.31 -18.54
N ILE A 248 4.01 2.37 -17.67
CA ILE A 248 3.32 1.10 -17.55
C ILE A 248 2.16 1.31 -16.58
N GLN A 249 0.93 1.24 -17.10
CA GLN A 249 -0.29 1.47 -16.34
C GLN A 249 -0.66 0.22 -15.52
N PRO A 250 -1.32 0.38 -14.36
CA PRO A 250 -1.82 -0.73 -13.57
C PRO A 250 -2.74 -1.66 -14.35
N GLN A 251 -2.68 -2.97 -14.08
CA GLN A 251 -3.57 -3.99 -14.65
C GLN A 251 -3.69 -3.99 -16.19
N CYS A 252 -2.73 -3.39 -16.91
CA CYS A 252 -2.81 -3.17 -18.36
C CYS A 252 -1.77 -4.01 -19.11
N ARG A 253 -2.13 -4.38 -20.35
CA ARG A 253 -1.18 -4.93 -21.34
C ARG A 253 -0.54 -3.80 -22.12
N HIS A 254 0.77 -3.87 -22.28
CA HIS A 254 1.60 -2.93 -23.01
C HIS A 254 2.38 -3.65 -24.10
N ARG A 255 2.65 -2.93 -25.19
CA ARG A 255 3.50 -3.40 -26.29
C ARG A 255 4.59 -2.37 -26.52
N ILE A 256 5.83 -2.77 -26.28
CA ILE A 256 7.02 -1.93 -26.41
C ILE A 256 7.83 -2.41 -27.61
N GLU A 257 8.04 -1.53 -28.58
CA GLU A 257 8.90 -1.80 -29.74
C GLU A 257 10.30 -1.21 -29.53
N ILE A 258 11.31 -2.01 -29.82
CA ILE A 258 12.73 -1.66 -29.83
C ILE A 258 13.22 -1.84 -31.25
N ARG A 259 13.56 -0.75 -31.93
CA ARG A 259 14.17 -0.81 -33.26
C ARG A 259 15.67 -1.06 -33.14
N LEU A 260 16.18 -1.95 -33.99
CA LEU A 260 17.58 -2.31 -34.10
C LEU A 260 18.21 -1.54 -35.26
N GLU A 261 19.23 -0.75 -34.96
CA GLU A 261 20.00 0.03 -35.94
C GLU A 261 21.48 -0.39 -35.91
N ASN A 262 22.25 -0.03 -36.94
CA ASN A 262 23.68 -0.36 -37.03
C ASN A 262 24.01 -1.86 -36.93
N ASN A 263 23.13 -2.72 -37.47
CA ASN A 263 23.27 -4.19 -37.49
C ASN A 263 23.43 -4.84 -36.11
N ILE A 264 23.00 -4.17 -35.02
CA ILE A 264 22.95 -4.82 -33.72
C ILE A 264 21.84 -5.87 -33.70
N GLN A 265 22.03 -6.92 -32.92
CA GLN A 265 21.03 -7.97 -32.77
C GLN A 265 20.24 -7.83 -31.48
N GLY A 266 20.75 -7.12 -30.47
CA GLY A 266 20.10 -6.97 -29.17
C GLY A 266 20.99 -6.19 -28.21
N GLY A 267 20.69 -6.26 -26.93
CA GLY A 267 21.45 -5.62 -25.87
C GLY A 267 20.57 -5.18 -24.72
N ASP A 268 21.05 -4.20 -23.96
CA ASP A 268 20.44 -3.79 -22.71
C ASP A 268 19.51 -2.58 -22.90
N ILE A 269 18.23 -2.78 -22.57
CA ILE A 269 17.24 -1.70 -22.45
C ILE A 269 17.40 -1.11 -21.06
N ASN A 270 18.13 0.00 -20.97
CA ASN A 270 18.43 0.67 -19.71
C ASN A 270 17.44 1.81 -19.43
N PHE A 271 16.89 1.83 -18.23
CA PHE A 271 15.97 2.87 -17.78
C PHE A 271 15.99 3.02 -16.25
N GLU A 272 15.49 4.15 -15.77
CA GLU A 272 15.16 4.42 -14.39
C GLU A 272 13.64 4.33 -14.23
N ILE A 273 13.18 3.72 -13.14
CA ILE A 273 11.77 3.74 -12.73
C ILE A 273 11.63 4.88 -11.72
N THR A 274 11.21 6.05 -12.20
CA THR A 274 11.38 7.33 -11.49
C THR A 274 10.49 7.49 -10.26
N ASN A 275 9.49 6.65 -10.10
CA ASN A 275 8.60 6.63 -8.94
C ASN A 275 8.90 5.49 -7.94
N LEU A 276 9.93 4.68 -8.18
CA LEU A 276 10.43 3.71 -7.21
C LEU A 276 11.72 4.27 -6.58
N TYR A 277 11.63 4.92 -5.43
CA TYR A 277 12.74 5.65 -4.81
C TYR A 277 13.61 4.74 -3.94
N ALA A 278 14.80 4.41 -4.45
CA ALA A 278 15.82 3.65 -3.71
C ALA A 278 16.65 4.56 -2.78
N ALA A 279 16.68 5.86 -3.05
CA ALA A 279 17.32 6.89 -2.25
C ALA A 279 16.65 8.25 -2.52
N PRO A 280 16.92 9.30 -1.70
CA PRO A 280 16.36 10.62 -1.93
C PRO A 280 16.61 11.11 -3.37
N ASN A 281 15.54 11.45 -4.08
CA ASN A 281 15.57 11.93 -5.47
C ASN A 281 16.23 10.97 -6.48
N LYS A 282 16.28 9.67 -6.18
CA LYS A 282 16.88 8.66 -7.07
C LYS A 282 15.94 7.47 -7.24
N GLY A 283 15.44 7.28 -8.45
CA GLY A 283 14.63 6.12 -8.82
C GLY A 283 15.44 4.84 -8.98
N LEU A 284 14.74 3.71 -9.05
CA LEU A 284 15.33 2.39 -9.28
C LEU A 284 15.91 2.33 -10.70
N THR A 285 17.22 2.10 -10.82
CA THR A 285 17.84 1.83 -12.12
C THR A 285 17.63 0.36 -12.48
N TYR A 286 17.20 0.11 -13.72
CA TYR A 286 16.91 -1.23 -14.20
C TYR A 286 17.43 -1.44 -15.63
N SER A 287 17.77 -2.67 -15.95
CA SER A 287 18.26 -3.09 -17.26
C SER A 287 17.60 -4.39 -17.66
N TYR A 288 16.95 -4.41 -18.82
CA TYR A 288 16.32 -5.60 -19.39
C TYR A 288 17.06 -6.01 -20.67
N LYS A 289 17.53 -7.25 -20.72
CA LYS A 289 18.32 -7.77 -21.83
C LYS A 289 17.44 -8.36 -22.93
N VAL A 290 17.65 -7.94 -24.17
CA VAL A 290 16.97 -8.43 -25.39
C VAL A 290 17.90 -8.95 -26.46
#